data_AF-A0A6F9D5A0-F1
#
_entry.id   AF-A0A6F9D5A0-F1
#
_cell.length_a   1.000
_cell.length_b   1.000
_cell.length_c   1.000
_cell.angle_alpha   90.00
_cell.angle_beta   90.00
_cell.angle_gamma   90.00
#
_symmetry.space_group_name_H-M   'P 1'
#
loop_
_entity.id
_entity.type
_entity.pdbx_description
1 polymer ?
#
loop_
_entity_poly.entity_id
_entity_poly.type
_entity_poly.pdbx_seq_one_letter_code
_entity_poly.pdbx_strand_id
1 'polypeptide(L)'
;MFLLPFRFLKIYAFLLNYISVKCPIGEMIKVLAATVTAFSTILIPAIVASWLLSLTIRTHFGGVVVTPKRLLTAFAVPCIFAIRELRRKSLSLSGIVAAFYVGFVLTISNVGFITCLLVFFYTSSKLTKFRAVRKAKQDSGQEPTRNWMNVLNNGGVPTGLALLYILEVGCMDTPVNFSDPRYYTSSWLSVAILASIACACGDTWASEFGSAVGPSTSMLITSGKRVPAGTNGGVSVLGTLASMSGGAVIGVTFMITNYVARDSQSLQWSLAVLGFWSGFFGSTLDSFLGATMQYSGFDEDAKKVVGTPGPGVKHISGVNFLNNHAVNFISCFTTALLSPMLYAYLVNAMVP
;
A
#
# COMPACT_ATOMS: atom_id res chain seq x y z
N MET A 1 -0.33 -33.90 11.29
CA MET A 1 -1.04 -33.19 10.20
C MET A 1 -2.54 -32.97 10.47
N PHE A 2 -3.02 -32.98 11.72
CA PHE A 2 -4.47 -32.83 12.04
C PHE A 2 -4.79 -31.80 13.15
N LEU A 3 -3.86 -30.91 13.50
CA LEU A 3 -4.09 -29.88 14.53
C LEU A 3 -4.43 -28.48 13.98
N LEU A 4 -4.60 -28.35 12.65
CA LEU A 4 -5.07 -27.12 12.03
C LEU A 4 -6.46 -26.61 12.53
N PRO A 5 -7.45 -27.42 12.93
CA PRO A 5 -8.80 -26.90 13.24
C PRO A 5 -8.84 -25.96 14.46
N PHE A 6 -8.02 -26.20 15.49
CA PHE A 6 -8.15 -25.52 16.78
C PHE A 6 -7.65 -24.07 16.79
N ARG A 7 -6.69 -23.71 15.91
CA ARG A 7 -6.25 -22.31 15.74
C ARG A 7 -7.20 -21.50 14.85
N PHE A 8 -7.91 -22.14 13.91
CA PHE A 8 -8.94 -21.49 13.10
C PHE A 8 -10.15 -21.06 13.90
N LEU A 9 -10.56 -21.87 14.89
CA LEU A 9 -11.61 -21.50 15.84
C LEU A 9 -11.30 -20.20 16.60
N LYS A 10 -10.03 -19.86 16.85
CA LYS A 10 -9.66 -18.60 17.53
C LYS A 10 -9.75 -17.37 16.61
N ILE A 11 -9.33 -17.47 15.36
CA ILE A 11 -9.46 -16.38 14.37
C ILE A 11 -10.94 -16.17 14.02
N TYR A 12 -11.68 -17.26 13.89
CA TYR A 12 -13.13 -17.26 13.67
C TYR A 12 -13.89 -16.72 14.89
N ALA A 13 -13.52 -17.10 16.12
CA ALA A 13 -14.07 -16.53 17.35
C ALA A 13 -13.76 -15.04 17.50
N PHE A 14 -12.60 -14.58 17.03
CA PHE A 14 -12.26 -13.16 16.96
C PHE A 14 -13.16 -12.41 15.95
N LEU A 15 -13.39 -12.98 14.76
CA LEU A 15 -14.31 -12.43 13.77
C LEU A 15 -15.75 -12.39 14.29
N LEU A 16 -16.17 -13.42 15.03
CA LEU A 16 -17.47 -13.51 15.68
C LEU A 16 -17.68 -12.46 16.77
N ASN A 17 -16.72 -12.33 17.70
CA ASN A 17 -16.76 -11.29 18.73
C ASN A 17 -16.76 -9.89 18.12
N TYR A 18 -16.11 -9.70 16.96
CA TYR A 18 -16.09 -8.42 16.25
C TYR A 18 -17.39 -8.10 15.47
N ILE A 19 -18.19 -9.12 15.12
CA ILE A 19 -19.50 -8.97 14.50
C ILE A 19 -20.60 -8.74 15.55
N SER A 20 -20.45 -9.33 16.74
CA SER A 20 -21.42 -9.28 17.85
C SER A 20 -21.73 -7.87 18.38
N VAL A 21 -20.82 -6.91 18.26
CA VAL A 21 -20.93 -5.60 18.93
C VAL A 21 -22.05 -4.69 18.37
N LYS A 22 -22.68 -5.00 17.22
CA LYS A 22 -23.62 -4.05 16.57
C LYS A 22 -24.84 -4.64 15.84
N CYS A 23 -25.18 -5.92 16.01
CA CYS A 23 -26.23 -6.56 15.20
C CYS A 23 -27.27 -7.27 16.09
N PRO A 24 -28.59 -7.16 15.79
CA PRO A 24 -29.61 -7.97 16.45
C PRO A 24 -29.27 -9.47 16.33
N ILE A 25 -29.49 -10.24 17.40
CA ILE A 25 -29.06 -11.65 17.49
C ILE A 25 -29.52 -12.50 16.29
N GLY A 26 -30.73 -12.27 15.77
CA GLY A 26 -31.25 -12.97 14.60
C GLY A 26 -30.52 -12.66 13.28
N GLU A 27 -30.15 -11.41 13.04
CA GLU A 27 -29.34 -10.99 11.88
C GLU A 27 -27.92 -11.55 11.98
N MET A 28 -27.36 -11.55 13.18
CA MET A 28 -26.05 -12.14 13.47
C MET A 28 -26.02 -13.64 13.17
N ILE A 29 -27.06 -14.39 13.53
CA ILE A 29 -27.16 -15.84 13.24
C ILE A 29 -27.27 -16.08 11.73
N LYS A 30 -28.02 -15.27 10.98
CA LYS A 30 -28.14 -15.39 9.52
C LYS A 30 -26.81 -15.10 8.82
N VAL A 31 -26.14 -14.01 9.20
CA VAL A 31 -24.80 -13.67 8.68
C VAL A 31 -23.81 -14.77 9.03
N LEU A 32 -23.88 -15.32 10.25
CA LEU A 32 -23.02 -16.40 10.69
C LEU A 32 -23.24 -17.67 9.86
N ALA A 33 -24.47 -18.11 9.71
CA ALA A 33 -24.83 -19.29 8.92
C ALA A 33 -24.42 -19.11 7.45
N ALA A 34 -24.68 -17.94 6.86
CA ALA A 34 -24.27 -17.63 5.49
C ALA A 34 -22.75 -17.62 5.32
N THR A 35 -22.02 -17.09 6.31
CA THR A 35 -20.54 -17.06 6.29
C THR A 35 -19.97 -18.46 6.45
N VAL A 36 -20.47 -19.26 7.41
CA VAL A 36 -20.07 -20.67 7.59
C VAL A 36 -20.31 -21.45 6.32
N THR A 37 -21.50 -21.30 5.73
CA THR A 37 -21.88 -22.00 4.50
C THR A 37 -20.97 -21.58 3.35
N ALA A 38 -20.77 -20.28 3.10
CA ALA A 38 -19.88 -19.82 2.04
C ALA A 38 -18.43 -20.29 2.23
N PHE A 39 -17.93 -20.32 3.47
CA PHE A 39 -16.61 -20.86 3.77
C PHE A 39 -16.54 -22.38 3.53
N SER A 40 -17.54 -23.15 3.98
CA SER A 40 -17.51 -24.61 3.91
C SER A 40 -17.86 -25.19 2.54
N THR A 41 -18.74 -24.54 1.76
CA THR A 41 -19.23 -25.06 0.49
C THR A 41 -18.54 -24.46 -0.74
N ILE A 42 -17.95 -23.27 -0.62
CA ILE A 42 -17.31 -22.58 -1.75
C ILE A 42 -15.83 -22.40 -1.49
N LEU A 43 -15.45 -21.77 -0.37
CA LEU A 43 -14.06 -21.37 -0.15
C LEU A 43 -13.14 -22.58 0.11
N ILE A 44 -13.53 -23.49 0.99
CA ILE A 44 -12.73 -24.68 1.29
C ILE A 44 -12.57 -25.56 0.04
N PRO A 45 -13.64 -25.91 -0.71
CA PRO A 45 -13.50 -26.64 -1.96
C PRO A 45 -12.64 -25.90 -3.00
N ALA A 46 -12.78 -24.58 -3.15
CA ALA A 46 -11.96 -23.81 -4.07
C ALA A 46 -10.48 -23.77 -3.68
N ILE A 47 -10.16 -23.66 -2.38
CA ILE A 47 -8.80 -23.74 -1.86
C ILE A 47 -8.21 -25.13 -2.11
N VAL A 48 -8.98 -26.19 -1.82
CA VAL A 48 -8.54 -27.57 -2.05
C VAL A 48 -8.34 -27.83 -3.54
N ALA A 49 -9.27 -27.41 -4.41
CA ALA A 49 -9.16 -27.54 -5.85
C ALA A 49 -7.95 -26.76 -6.40
N SER A 50 -7.73 -25.52 -5.95
CA SER A 50 -6.57 -24.72 -6.34
C SER A 50 -5.25 -25.34 -5.85
N TRP A 51 -5.25 -25.93 -4.66
CA TRP A 51 -4.10 -26.66 -4.15
C TRP A 51 -3.81 -27.92 -4.97
N LEU A 52 -4.83 -28.75 -5.24
CA LEU A 52 -4.71 -29.93 -6.09
C LEU A 52 -4.24 -29.56 -7.50
N LEU A 53 -4.77 -28.49 -8.09
CA LEU A 53 -4.31 -27.95 -9.36
C LEU A 53 -2.83 -27.53 -9.30
N SER A 54 -2.40 -26.88 -8.22
CA SER A 54 -0.99 -26.52 -8.05
C SER A 54 -0.06 -27.74 -7.90
N LEU A 55 -0.56 -28.84 -7.33
CA LEU A 55 0.15 -30.12 -7.30
C LEU A 55 0.27 -30.71 -8.71
N THR A 56 -0.82 -30.71 -9.48
CA THR A 56 -0.85 -31.19 -10.87
C THR A 56 0.08 -30.37 -11.77
N ILE A 57 0.09 -29.05 -11.62
CA ILE A 57 1.02 -28.17 -12.36
C ILE A 57 2.46 -28.53 -12.02
N ARG A 58 2.77 -28.72 -10.73
CA ARG A 58 4.12 -29.16 -10.31
C ARG A 58 4.53 -30.48 -10.95
N THR A 59 3.65 -31.47 -10.97
CA THR A 59 3.98 -32.80 -11.50
C THR A 59 4.22 -32.79 -13.01
N HIS A 60 3.55 -31.90 -13.76
CA HIS A 60 3.66 -31.84 -15.22
C HIS A 60 4.66 -30.82 -15.75
N PHE A 61 4.82 -29.68 -15.07
CA PHE A 61 5.59 -28.53 -15.58
C PHE A 61 6.74 -28.12 -14.66
N GLY A 62 6.92 -28.77 -13.50
CA GLY A 62 7.72 -28.22 -12.42
C GLY A 62 7.03 -27.00 -11.78
N GLY A 63 7.63 -26.42 -10.74
CA GLY A 63 7.12 -25.22 -10.08
C GLY A 63 6.74 -25.37 -8.60
N VAL A 64 6.18 -24.30 -8.03
CA VAL A 64 5.99 -24.13 -6.58
C VAL A 64 4.56 -24.48 -6.17
N VAL A 65 4.40 -25.36 -5.18
CA VAL A 65 3.09 -25.72 -4.62
C VAL A 65 2.62 -24.62 -3.67
N VAL A 66 1.46 -24.04 -3.95
CA VAL A 66 0.86 -23.06 -3.04
C VAL A 66 0.26 -23.79 -1.86
N THR A 67 0.83 -23.63 -0.67
CA THR A 67 0.32 -24.32 0.51
C THR A 67 -1.14 -23.91 0.85
N PRO A 68 -2.00 -24.83 1.33
CA PRO A 68 -3.39 -24.49 1.69
C PRO A 68 -3.48 -23.35 2.71
N LYS A 69 -2.52 -23.27 3.65
CA LYS A 69 -2.42 -22.17 4.61
C LYS A 69 -2.27 -20.81 3.92
N ARG A 70 -1.48 -20.73 2.84
CA ARG A 70 -1.19 -19.49 2.10
C ARG A 70 -2.40 -19.03 1.29
N LEU A 71 -3.08 -19.97 0.62
CA LEU A 71 -4.35 -19.70 -0.05
C LEU A 71 -5.40 -19.19 0.93
N LEU A 72 -5.54 -19.86 2.07
CA LEU A 72 -6.50 -19.45 3.09
C LEU A 72 -6.19 -18.05 3.64
N THR A 73 -4.93 -17.73 3.93
CA THR A 73 -4.55 -16.38 4.35
C THR A 73 -4.80 -15.34 3.26
N ALA A 74 -4.53 -15.68 2.00
CA ALA A 74 -4.73 -14.78 0.86
C ALA A 74 -6.19 -14.45 0.60
N PHE A 75 -7.12 -15.35 0.94
CA PHE A 75 -8.55 -15.03 0.96
C PHE A 75 -8.99 -14.34 2.24
N ALA A 76 -8.60 -14.86 3.41
CA ALA A 76 -9.11 -14.40 4.69
C ALA A 76 -8.68 -12.97 5.01
N VAL A 77 -7.40 -12.62 4.83
CA VAL A 77 -6.89 -11.29 5.19
C VAL A 77 -7.58 -10.18 4.38
N PRO A 78 -7.63 -10.22 3.03
CA PRO A 78 -8.31 -9.19 2.25
C PRO A 78 -9.82 -9.16 2.51
N CYS A 79 -10.48 -10.29 2.74
CA CYS A 79 -11.90 -10.34 3.12
C CYS A 79 -12.17 -9.57 4.42
N ILE A 80 -11.34 -9.76 5.45
CA ILE A 80 -11.49 -9.07 6.75
C ILE A 80 -11.38 -7.55 6.55
N PHE A 81 -10.42 -7.11 5.73
CA PHE A 81 -10.27 -5.69 5.41
C PHE A 81 -11.44 -5.18 4.57
N ALA A 82 -11.89 -5.89 3.54
CA ALA A 82 -13.07 -5.52 2.76
C ALA A 82 -14.33 -5.31 3.63
N ILE A 83 -14.60 -6.22 4.56
CA ILE A 83 -15.72 -6.12 5.52
C ILE A 83 -15.56 -4.90 6.42
N ARG A 84 -14.34 -4.64 6.91
CA ARG A 84 -14.06 -3.47 7.76
C ARG A 84 -14.28 -2.16 7.01
N GLU A 85 -13.92 -2.09 5.73
CA GLU A 85 -14.06 -0.90 4.90
C GLU A 85 -15.51 -0.65 4.48
N LEU A 86 -16.29 -1.71 4.23
CA LEU A 86 -17.75 -1.62 4.08
C LEU A 86 -18.41 -0.94 5.28
N ARG A 87 -17.98 -1.27 6.51
CA ARG A 87 -18.51 -0.66 7.74
C ARG A 87 -18.10 0.80 7.93
N ARG A 88 -16.90 1.15 7.45
CA ARG A 88 -16.36 2.51 7.57
C ARG A 88 -16.84 3.45 6.47
N LYS A 89 -17.45 2.91 5.41
CA LYS A 89 -17.87 3.66 4.21
C LYS A 89 -16.74 4.50 3.61
N SER A 90 -15.50 4.07 3.80
CA SER A 90 -14.27 4.76 3.36
C SER A 90 -13.92 4.45 1.90
N LEU A 91 -14.40 3.32 1.36
CA LEU A 91 -14.23 2.89 -0.02
C LEU A 91 -15.60 2.64 -0.66
N SER A 92 -15.69 2.94 -1.96
CA SER A 92 -16.82 2.51 -2.79
C SER A 92 -16.78 1.00 -3.03
N LEU A 93 -17.86 0.42 -3.54
CA LEU A 93 -17.91 -1.01 -3.89
C LEU A 93 -16.79 -1.40 -4.86
N SER A 94 -16.53 -0.59 -5.88
CA SER A 94 -15.43 -0.81 -6.82
C SER A 94 -14.06 -0.70 -6.14
N GLY A 95 -13.91 0.22 -5.19
CA GLY A 95 -12.72 0.31 -4.33
C GLY A 95 -12.49 -0.94 -3.49
N ILE A 96 -13.54 -1.53 -2.92
CA ILE A 96 -13.46 -2.76 -2.13
C ILE A 96 -13.05 -3.95 -2.99
N VAL A 97 -13.61 -4.11 -4.18
CA VAL A 97 -13.24 -5.18 -5.12
C VAL A 97 -11.77 -5.05 -5.51
N ALA A 98 -11.32 -3.83 -5.83
CA ALA A 98 -9.91 -3.56 -6.15
C ALA A 98 -9.00 -3.87 -4.95
N ALA A 99 -9.38 -3.45 -3.74
CA ALA A 99 -8.60 -3.70 -2.52
C ALA A 99 -8.51 -5.20 -2.19
N PHE A 100 -9.59 -5.95 -2.42
CA PHE A 100 -9.58 -7.40 -2.29
C PHE A 100 -8.59 -8.04 -3.27
N TYR A 101 -8.64 -7.66 -4.55
CA TYR A 101 -7.74 -8.17 -5.58
C TYR A 101 -6.27 -7.86 -5.28
N VAL A 102 -5.95 -6.59 -5.00
CA VAL A 102 -4.60 -6.15 -4.61
C VAL A 102 -4.13 -6.92 -3.37
N GLY A 103 -4.97 -7.00 -2.33
CA GLY A 103 -4.65 -7.71 -1.11
C GLY A 103 -4.41 -9.21 -1.33
N PHE A 104 -5.20 -9.84 -2.19
CA PHE A 104 -5.07 -11.26 -2.52
C PHE A 104 -3.72 -11.54 -3.20
N VAL A 105 -3.40 -10.77 -4.25
CA VAL A 105 -2.14 -10.92 -5.00
C VAL A 105 -0.93 -10.66 -4.12
N LEU A 106 -0.94 -9.62 -3.29
CA LEU A 106 0.17 -9.35 -2.38
C LEU A 106 0.30 -10.42 -1.29
N THR A 107 -0.81 -10.98 -0.79
CA THR A 107 -0.74 -12.01 0.25
C THR A 107 -0.27 -13.35 -0.30
N ILE A 108 -0.72 -13.74 -1.48
CA ILE A 108 -0.33 -15.02 -2.09
C ILE A 108 1.13 -14.97 -2.57
N SER A 109 1.64 -13.81 -2.99
CA SER A 109 3.03 -13.64 -3.44
C SER A 109 4.05 -13.68 -2.31
N ASN A 110 3.95 -12.81 -1.29
CA ASN A 110 4.85 -12.74 -0.13
C ASN A 110 4.15 -12.08 1.07
N VAL A 111 4.22 -12.69 2.25
CA VAL A 111 3.54 -12.16 3.46
C VAL A 111 4.04 -10.77 3.87
N GLY A 112 5.30 -10.45 3.55
CA GLY A 112 5.87 -9.12 3.73
C GLY A 112 5.18 -8.04 2.91
N PHE A 113 4.77 -8.34 1.67
CA PHE A 113 4.15 -7.35 0.77
C PHE A 113 2.78 -6.91 1.28
N ILE A 114 1.91 -7.87 1.65
CA ILE A 114 0.63 -7.53 2.26
C ILE A 114 0.81 -6.79 3.58
N THR A 115 1.76 -7.20 4.42
CA THR A 115 1.96 -6.56 5.73
C THR A 115 2.37 -5.09 5.56
N CYS A 116 3.23 -4.79 4.58
CA CYS A 116 3.55 -3.41 4.20
C CYS A 116 2.33 -2.62 3.75
N LEU A 117 1.51 -3.17 2.85
CA LEU A 117 0.31 -2.49 2.37
C LEU A 117 -0.69 -2.22 3.52
N LEU A 118 -0.85 -3.17 4.44
CA LEU A 118 -1.74 -3.00 5.60
C LEU A 118 -1.24 -1.93 6.56
N VAL A 119 0.07 -1.87 6.82
CA VAL A 119 0.68 -0.81 7.65
C VAL A 119 0.53 0.55 6.97
N PHE A 120 0.80 0.65 5.66
CA PHE A 120 0.57 1.86 4.88
C PHE A 120 -0.89 2.32 5.02
N PHE A 121 -1.85 1.44 4.75
CA PHE A 121 -3.26 1.78 4.80
C PHE A 121 -3.72 2.20 6.20
N TYR A 122 -3.32 1.45 7.22
CA TYR A 122 -3.71 1.71 8.61
C TYR A 122 -3.17 3.04 9.14
N THR A 123 -1.87 3.30 8.91
CA THR A 123 -1.20 4.51 9.40
C THR A 123 -1.70 5.75 8.65
N SER A 124 -1.79 5.68 7.32
CA SER A 124 -2.28 6.78 6.50
C SER A 124 -3.74 7.12 6.80
N SER A 125 -4.59 6.11 7.03
CA SER A 125 -5.98 6.34 7.45
C SER A 125 -6.10 7.09 8.78
N LYS A 126 -5.14 6.93 9.70
CA LYS A 126 -5.10 7.73 10.93
C LYS A 126 -4.67 9.16 10.65
N LEU A 127 -3.69 9.35 9.76
CA LEU A 127 -3.23 10.68 9.38
C LEU A 127 -4.30 11.48 8.63
N THR A 128 -5.02 10.87 7.68
CA THR A 128 -6.16 11.51 6.99
C THR A 128 -7.19 12.00 8.01
N LYS A 129 -7.54 11.17 9.01
CA LYS A 129 -8.47 11.57 10.08
C LYS A 129 -7.92 12.71 10.93
N PHE A 130 -6.63 12.64 11.28
CA PHE A 130 -5.98 13.70 12.06
C PHE A 130 -5.98 15.04 11.31
N ARG A 131 -5.67 15.03 10.01
CA ARG A 131 -5.77 16.22 9.16
C ARG A 131 -7.19 16.75 9.10
N ALA A 132 -8.18 15.90 8.87
CA ALA A 132 -9.58 16.30 8.81
C ALA A 132 -10.03 17.03 10.09
N VAL A 133 -9.60 16.56 11.26
CA VAL A 133 -9.87 17.22 12.55
C VAL A 133 -9.19 18.59 12.63
N ARG A 134 -7.93 18.71 12.19
CA ARG A 134 -7.20 19.99 12.23
C ARG A 134 -7.68 21.02 11.20
N LYS A 135 -8.19 20.57 10.06
CA LYS A 135 -8.64 21.42 8.95
C LYS A 135 -10.16 21.58 8.87
N ALA A 136 -10.91 21.13 9.87
CA ALA A 136 -12.38 21.18 9.88
C ALA A 136 -13.00 22.57 9.63
N LYS A 137 -12.27 23.67 9.89
CA LYS A 137 -12.73 25.04 9.61
C LYS A 137 -12.48 25.51 8.17
N GLN A 138 -11.59 24.84 7.42
CA GLN A 138 -11.16 25.21 6.07
C GLN A 138 -11.69 24.24 5.01
N ASP A 139 -11.80 22.95 5.34
CA ASP A 139 -12.39 21.91 4.49
C ASP A 139 -13.77 21.53 5.06
N SER A 140 -14.82 22.29 4.70
CA SER A 140 -16.22 21.99 5.08
C SER A 140 -16.86 20.88 4.23
N GLY A 141 -16.12 20.33 3.26
CA GLY A 141 -16.56 19.24 2.39
C GLY A 141 -16.20 17.87 2.94
N GLN A 142 -17.16 16.93 2.86
CA GLN A 142 -16.89 15.53 3.12
C GLN A 142 -15.95 15.00 2.02
N GLU A 143 -14.79 14.43 2.40
CA GLU A 143 -13.88 13.85 1.41
C GLU A 143 -14.62 12.77 0.58
N PRO A 144 -14.46 12.76 -0.76
CA PRO A 144 -15.09 11.76 -1.60
C PRO A 144 -14.67 10.35 -1.21
N THR A 145 -15.62 9.40 -1.29
CA THR A 145 -15.31 7.99 -1.07
C THR A 145 -14.30 7.50 -2.10
N ARG A 146 -13.23 6.85 -1.64
CA ARG A 146 -12.14 6.38 -2.51
C ARG A 146 -12.67 5.25 -3.41
N ASN A 147 -12.36 5.31 -4.70
CA ASN A 147 -12.82 4.31 -5.67
C ASN A 147 -11.67 3.37 -6.10
N TRP A 148 -11.93 2.48 -7.05
CA TRP A 148 -10.95 1.52 -7.55
C TRP A 148 -9.69 2.19 -8.11
N MET A 149 -9.81 3.38 -8.73
CA MET A 149 -8.67 4.12 -9.27
C MET A 149 -7.75 4.53 -8.12
N ASN A 150 -8.29 5.09 -7.03
CA ASN A 150 -7.50 5.43 -5.85
C ASN A 150 -6.71 4.22 -5.31
N VAL A 151 -7.32 3.04 -5.30
CA VAL A 151 -6.66 1.81 -4.84
C VAL A 151 -5.56 1.37 -5.81
N LEU A 152 -5.83 1.38 -7.12
CA LEU A 152 -4.86 0.93 -8.13
C LEU A 152 -3.72 1.93 -8.37
N ASN A 153 -3.86 3.22 -8.10
CA ASN A 153 -2.74 4.14 -8.31
C ASN A 153 -1.58 3.87 -7.34
N ASN A 154 -1.91 3.60 -6.07
CA ASN A 154 -0.90 3.29 -5.05
C ASN A 154 -0.63 1.79 -4.93
N GLY A 155 -1.61 0.94 -5.28
CA GLY A 155 -1.53 -0.52 -5.17
C GLY A 155 -1.23 -1.26 -6.48
N GLY A 156 -1.34 -0.60 -7.64
CA GLY A 156 -1.24 -1.22 -8.96
C GLY A 156 0.19 -1.63 -9.32
N VAL A 157 1.15 -0.72 -9.17
CA VAL A 157 2.59 -1.02 -9.36
C VAL A 157 3.04 -2.20 -8.50
N PRO A 158 2.82 -2.23 -7.16
CA PRO A 158 3.23 -3.37 -6.35
C PRO A 158 2.45 -4.63 -6.69
N THR A 159 1.19 -4.54 -7.13
CA THR A 159 0.41 -5.70 -7.57
C THR A 159 0.97 -6.30 -8.86
N GLY A 160 1.30 -5.47 -9.87
CA GLY A 160 1.91 -5.94 -11.11
C GLY A 160 3.26 -6.60 -10.88
N LEU A 161 4.10 -5.99 -10.04
CA LEU A 161 5.39 -6.58 -9.64
C LEU A 161 5.21 -7.87 -8.82
N ALA A 162 4.16 -7.96 -7.99
CA ALA A 162 3.86 -9.17 -7.24
C ALA A 162 3.34 -10.31 -8.14
N LEU A 163 2.60 -10.00 -9.22
CA LEU A 163 2.27 -10.99 -10.25
C LEU A 163 3.53 -11.51 -10.93
N LEU A 164 4.46 -10.62 -11.31
CA LEU A 164 5.76 -11.03 -11.84
C LEU A 164 6.55 -11.87 -10.82
N TYR A 165 6.52 -11.52 -9.54
CA TYR A 165 7.11 -12.31 -8.47
C TYR A 165 6.50 -13.72 -8.40
N ILE A 166 5.17 -13.85 -8.54
CA ILE A 166 4.51 -15.17 -8.59
C ILE A 166 4.97 -15.97 -9.81
N LEU A 167 5.15 -15.33 -10.97
CA LEU A 167 5.56 -16.01 -12.20
C LEU A 167 7.04 -16.46 -12.15
N GLU A 168 7.93 -15.61 -11.67
CA GLU A 168 9.39 -15.83 -11.68
C GLU A 168 9.89 -16.62 -10.46
N VAL A 169 9.24 -16.42 -9.30
CA VAL A 169 9.70 -16.94 -8.00
C VAL A 169 8.69 -17.93 -7.42
N GLY A 170 7.41 -17.75 -7.72
CA GLY A 170 6.32 -18.49 -7.10
C GLY A 170 5.82 -17.87 -5.80
N CYS A 171 4.88 -18.56 -5.16
CA CYS A 171 4.21 -18.11 -3.95
C CYS A 171 5.03 -18.47 -2.68
N MET A 172 6.18 -17.82 -2.50
CA MET A 172 7.09 -18.10 -1.37
C MET A 172 7.78 -16.85 -0.80
N ASP A 173 8.14 -16.94 0.48
CA ASP A 173 8.83 -15.87 1.20
C ASP A 173 10.36 -16.10 1.10
N THR A 174 11.04 -15.27 0.30
CA THR A 174 12.47 -15.42 -0.03
C THR A 174 13.33 -14.40 0.72
N PRO A 175 14.64 -14.67 0.91
CA PRO A 175 15.56 -13.65 1.39
C PRO A 175 15.69 -12.51 0.39
N VAL A 176 15.89 -11.30 0.89
CA VAL A 176 16.54 -10.25 0.11
C VAL A 176 18.05 -10.46 0.23
N ASN A 177 18.64 -11.06 -0.80
CA ASN A 177 20.07 -11.34 -0.92
C ASN A 177 20.50 -11.20 -2.38
N PHE A 178 21.28 -10.17 -2.68
CA PHE A 178 21.80 -9.91 -4.03
C PHE A 178 23.13 -10.62 -4.32
N SER A 179 23.77 -11.21 -3.32
CA SER A 179 25.04 -11.93 -3.47
C SER A 179 24.87 -13.37 -3.94
N ASP A 180 23.70 -13.96 -3.66
CA ASP A 180 23.37 -15.31 -4.13
C ASP A 180 22.52 -15.22 -5.42
N PRO A 181 23.04 -15.70 -6.57
CA PRO A 181 22.34 -15.62 -7.85
C PRO A 181 20.95 -16.26 -7.85
N ARG A 182 20.70 -17.24 -6.97
CA ARG A 182 19.39 -17.91 -6.85
C ARG A 182 18.30 -16.98 -6.31
N TYR A 183 18.68 -15.94 -5.59
CA TYR A 183 17.77 -14.98 -4.97
C TYR A 183 17.82 -13.61 -5.65
N TYR A 184 18.59 -13.43 -6.71
CA TYR A 184 18.74 -12.12 -7.34
C TYR A 184 17.39 -11.58 -7.85
N THR A 185 16.66 -12.37 -8.64
CA THR A 185 15.34 -11.97 -9.18
C THR A 185 14.32 -11.72 -8.07
N SER A 186 14.27 -12.60 -7.07
CA SER A 186 13.32 -12.45 -5.96
C SER A 186 13.64 -11.23 -5.10
N SER A 187 14.92 -10.96 -4.86
CA SER A 187 15.40 -9.77 -4.13
C SER A 187 15.08 -8.49 -4.88
N TRP A 188 15.32 -8.48 -6.19
CA TRP A 188 15.03 -7.33 -7.05
C TRP A 188 13.54 -6.98 -6.99
N LEU A 189 12.66 -7.96 -7.20
CA LEU A 189 11.21 -7.77 -7.17
C LEU A 189 10.71 -7.41 -5.76
N SER A 190 11.23 -8.03 -4.70
CA SER A 190 10.88 -7.67 -3.32
C SER A 190 11.25 -6.23 -2.97
N VAL A 191 12.45 -5.78 -3.37
CA VAL A 191 12.89 -4.40 -3.17
C VAL A 191 12.05 -3.42 -3.99
N ALA A 192 11.70 -3.77 -5.23
CA ALA A 192 10.86 -2.94 -6.09
C ALA A 192 9.45 -2.73 -5.48
N ILE A 193 8.82 -3.82 -5.00
CA ILE A 193 7.50 -3.78 -4.35
C ILE A 193 7.58 -2.97 -3.05
N LEU A 194 8.59 -3.21 -2.22
CA LEU A 194 8.84 -2.45 -1.00
C LEU A 194 8.96 -0.95 -1.30
N ALA A 195 9.81 -0.59 -2.26
CA ALA A 195 10.08 0.78 -2.64
C ALA A 195 8.82 1.49 -3.18
N SER A 196 8.01 0.80 -3.99
CA SER A 196 6.74 1.34 -4.46
C SER A 196 5.77 1.65 -3.31
N ILE A 197 5.62 0.74 -2.35
CA ILE A 197 4.72 0.95 -1.20
C ILE A 197 5.27 2.04 -0.28
N ALA A 198 6.59 2.08 -0.08
CA ALA A 198 7.26 3.11 0.72
C ALA A 198 7.13 4.51 0.09
N CYS A 199 7.24 4.61 -1.24
CA CYS A 199 6.98 5.83 -2.01
C CYS A 199 5.55 6.34 -1.77
N ALA A 200 4.54 5.48 -2.01
CA ALA A 200 3.13 5.84 -1.81
C ALA A 200 2.83 6.22 -0.34
N CYS A 201 3.43 5.52 0.62
CA CYS A 201 3.31 5.82 2.04
C CYS A 201 3.94 7.15 2.40
N GLY A 202 5.17 7.40 1.94
CA GLY A 202 5.89 8.65 2.17
C GLY A 202 5.12 9.85 1.63
N ASP A 203 4.64 9.77 0.39
CA ASP A 203 3.84 10.84 -0.22
C ASP A 203 2.53 11.13 0.54
N THR A 204 1.84 10.06 0.95
CA THR A 204 0.62 10.22 1.76
C THR A 204 0.92 10.83 3.13
N TRP A 205 2.02 10.45 3.77
CA TRP A 205 2.40 11.06 5.05
C TRP A 205 2.81 12.52 4.89
N ALA A 206 3.52 12.86 3.81
CA ALA A 206 3.90 14.24 3.50
C ALA A 206 2.68 15.14 3.33
N SER A 207 1.72 14.71 2.52
CA SER A 207 0.51 15.47 2.22
C SER A 207 -0.46 15.53 3.41
N GLU A 208 -0.61 14.44 4.16
CA GLU A 208 -1.56 14.40 5.27
C GLU A 208 -1.00 15.05 6.54
N PHE A 209 0.20 14.67 6.97
CA PHE A 209 0.82 15.23 8.17
C PHE A 209 1.41 16.61 7.91
N GLY A 210 2.16 16.76 6.82
CA GLY A 210 2.82 18.02 6.47
C GLY A 210 1.82 19.14 6.26
N SER A 211 0.69 18.88 5.60
CA SER A 211 -0.33 19.91 5.42
C SER A 211 -1.18 20.19 6.66
N ALA A 212 -1.31 19.25 7.61
CA ALA A 212 -2.08 19.40 8.84
C ALA A 212 -1.33 20.11 9.97
N VAL A 213 0.00 19.96 10.02
CA VAL A 213 0.86 20.51 11.07
C VAL A 213 1.73 21.64 10.56
N GLY A 214 2.04 21.64 9.27
CA GLY A 214 2.92 22.61 8.65
C GLY A 214 2.34 24.02 8.53
N PRO A 215 3.18 24.99 8.16
CA PRO A 215 2.76 26.34 7.90
C PRO A 215 1.74 26.41 6.75
N SER A 216 0.96 27.49 6.71
CA SER A 216 0.00 27.78 5.63
C SER A 216 0.64 28.03 4.26
N THR A 217 1.98 28.03 4.19
CA THR A 217 2.76 28.19 2.97
C THR A 217 3.72 27.02 2.82
N SER A 218 4.01 26.66 1.58
CA SER A 218 4.99 25.65 1.19
C SER A 218 5.97 26.26 0.19
N MET A 219 7.08 25.58 -0.08
CA MET A 219 8.06 26.02 -1.06
C MET A 219 7.87 25.22 -2.35
N LEU A 220 7.71 25.89 -3.48
CA LEU A 220 7.57 25.18 -4.76
C LEU A 220 8.91 24.55 -5.15
N ILE A 221 8.94 23.23 -5.36
CA ILE A 221 10.19 22.47 -5.57
C ILE A 221 11.01 22.93 -6.77
N THR A 222 10.37 23.46 -7.82
CA THR A 222 11.04 23.90 -9.05
C THR A 222 11.66 25.29 -8.95
N SER A 223 11.12 26.18 -8.13
CA SER A 223 11.51 27.60 -8.10
C SER A 223 11.97 28.13 -6.74
N GLY A 224 11.76 27.37 -5.66
CA GLY A 224 12.04 27.81 -4.30
C GLY A 224 11.10 28.92 -3.78
N LYS A 225 10.11 29.35 -4.57
CA LYS A 225 9.17 30.40 -4.17
C LYS A 225 8.16 29.89 -3.15
N ARG A 226 7.74 30.75 -2.22
CA ARG A 226 6.65 30.44 -1.28
C ARG A 226 5.32 30.46 -2.01
N VAL A 227 4.55 29.38 -1.87
CA VAL A 227 3.23 29.19 -2.45
C VAL A 227 2.23 28.75 -1.37
N PRO A 228 0.93 28.98 -1.55
CA PRO A 228 -0.08 28.50 -0.59
C PRO A 228 0.00 26.98 -0.39
N ALA A 229 -0.23 26.52 0.84
CA ALA A 229 -0.29 25.09 1.13
C ALA A 229 -1.40 24.41 0.31
N GLY A 230 -1.09 23.24 -0.27
CA GLY A 230 -1.97 22.52 -1.19
C GLY A 230 -1.67 22.76 -2.68
N THR A 231 -0.70 23.61 -3.00
CA THR A 231 -0.14 23.72 -4.36
C THR A 231 0.58 22.42 -4.74
N ASN A 232 0.29 21.89 -5.94
CA ASN A 232 0.97 20.71 -6.46
C ASN A 232 2.48 21.00 -6.58
N GLY A 233 3.30 20.13 -5.98
CA GLY A 233 4.74 20.32 -5.88
C GLY A 233 5.22 21.32 -4.83
N GLY A 234 4.34 21.78 -3.94
CA GLY A 234 4.70 22.51 -2.73
C GLY A 234 5.27 21.57 -1.67
N VAL A 235 6.55 21.73 -1.35
CA VAL A 235 7.26 20.95 -0.33
C VAL A 235 7.45 21.75 0.97
N SER A 236 7.47 21.06 2.11
CA SER A 236 7.77 21.64 3.42
C SER A 236 8.68 20.72 4.21
N VAL A 237 9.49 21.26 5.11
CA VAL A 237 10.42 20.46 5.93
C VAL A 237 9.68 19.36 6.71
N LEU A 238 8.55 19.70 7.32
CA LEU A 238 7.73 18.73 8.05
C LEU A 238 7.13 17.66 7.14
N GLY A 239 6.68 18.03 5.93
CA GLY A 239 6.21 17.08 4.93
C GLY A 239 7.33 16.12 4.48
N THR A 240 8.53 16.65 4.21
CA THR A 240 9.69 15.83 3.83
C THR A 240 10.10 14.85 4.92
N LEU A 241 10.17 15.30 6.18
CA LEU A 241 10.45 14.42 7.32
C LEU A 241 9.36 13.37 7.54
N ALA A 242 8.09 13.74 7.34
CA ALA A 242 6.98 12.80 7.39
C ALA A 242 7.09 11.75 6.27
N SER A 243 7.51 12.14 5.08
CA SER A 243 7.74 11.23 3.95
C SER A 243 8.82 10.20 4.24
N MET A 244 9.97 10.67 4.71
CA MET A 244 11.10 9.84 5.14
C MET A 244 10.67 8.85 6.23
N SER A 245 9.92 9.33 7.22
CA SER A 245 9.42 8.51 8.33
C SER A 245 8.39 7.46 7.85
N GLY A 246 7.47 7.85 6.98
CA GLY A 246 6.48 6.95 6.40
C GLY A 246 7.13 5.83 5.59
N GLY A 247 8.11 6.16 4.75
CA GLY A 247 8.91 5.19 4.02
C GLY A 247 9.72 4.26 4.96
N ALA A 248 10.36 4.81 5.99
CA ALA A 248 11.12 4.04 6.97
C ALA A 248 10.24 3.02 7.71
N VAL A 249 9.01 3.41 8.09
CA VAL A 249 8.03 2.51 8.74
C VAL A 249 7.72 1.32 7.84
N ILE A 250 7.58 1.53 6.53
CA ILE A 250 7.36 0.44 5.57
C ILE A 250 8.60 -0.46 5.45
N GLY A 251 9.80 0.12 5.39
CA GLY A 251 11.05 -0.64 5.39
C GLY A 251 11.24 -1.50 6.65
N VAL A 252 10.99 -0.93 7.84
CA VAL A 252 11.02 -1.65 9.12
C VAL A 252 9.97 -2.75 9.16
N THR A 253 8.77 -2.48 8.66
CA THR A 253 7.70 -3.48 8.56
C THR A 253 8.15 -4.68 7.73
N PHE A 254 8.69 -4.45 6.54
CA PHE A 254 9.17 -5.53 5.68
C PHE A 254 10.33 -6.30 6.30
N MET A 255 11.26 -5.60 6.96
CA MET A 255 12.38 -6.19 7.69
C MET A 255 11.90 -7.14 8.79
N ILE A 256 10.99 -6.69 9.66
CA ILE A 256 10.46 -7.50 10.77
C ILE A 256 9.65 -8.68 10.21
N THR A 257 8.80 -8.44 9.21
CA THR A 257 8.00 -9.52 8.62
C THR A 257 8.87 -10.59 7.97
N ASN A 258 9.93 -10.22 7.24
CA ASN A 258 10.87 -11.20 6.68
C ASN A 258 11.62 -11.96 7.76
N TYR A 259 12.08 -11.28 8.81
CA TYR A 259 12.74 -11.93 9.94
C TYR A 259 11.87 -13.01 10.57
N VAL A 260 10.60 -12.67 10.88
CA VAL A 260 9.65 -13.60 11.52
C VAL A 260 9.18 -14.69 10.55
N ALA A 261 8.82 -14.34 9.32
CA ALA A 261 8.25 -15.30 8.37
C ALA A 261 9.26 -16.37 7.92
N ARG A 262 10.55 -16.03 7.94
CA ARG A 262 11.63 -16.91 7.50
C ARG A 262 12.47 -17.49 8.64
N ASP A 263 12.15 -17.17 9.89
CA ASP A 263 12.94 -17.57 11.07
C ASP A 263 14.43 -17.24 10.87
N SER A 264 14.71 -16.02 10.39
CA SER A 264 16.07 -15.61 10.03
C SER A 264 16.89 -15.27 11.28
N GLN A 265 18.21 -15.45 11.20
CA GLN A 265 19.11 -15.17 12.34
C GLN A 265 19.48 -13.69 12.49
N SER A 266 19.26 -12.86 11.46
CA SER A 266 19.71 -11.46 11.45
C SER A 266 18.64 -10.51 10.90
N LEU A 267 18.50 -9.34 11.55
CA LEU A 267 17.68 -8.24 11.06
C LEU A 267 18.42 -7.47 9.96
N GLN A 268 17.78 -7.30 8.79
CA GLN A 268 18.35 -6.55 7.66
C GLN A 268 18.00 -5.06 7.74
N TRP A 269 18.72 -4.30 8.58
CA TRP A 269 18.48 -2.86 8.79
C TRP A 269 18.55 -2.00 7.52
N SER A 270 19.30 -2.44 6.51
CA SER A 270 19.38 -1.83 5.19
C SER A 270 18.00 -1.66 4.52
N LEU A 271 17.02 -2.54 4.81
CA LEU A 271 15.65 -2.41 4.30
C LEU A 271 14.91 -1.20 4.89
N ALA A 272 15.18 -0.83 6.15
CA ALA A 272 14.63 0.37 6.76
C ALA A 272 15.20 1.64 6.10
N VAL A 273 16.50 1.65 5.83
CA VAL A 273 17.19 2.74 5.12
C VAL A 273 16.68 2.88 3.69
N LEU A 274 16.47 1.75 3.00
CA LEU A 274 15.86 1.72 1.67
C LEU A 274 14.43 2.28 1.69
N GLY A 275 13.62 1.90 2.67
CA GLY A 275 12.27 2.44 2.83
C GLY A 275 12.28 3.96 3.06
N PHE A 276 13.15 4.43 3.94
CA PHE A 276 13.38 5.86 4.20
C PHE A 276 13.74 6.62 2.92
N TRP A 277 14.70 6.10 2.15
CA TRP A 277 15.11 6.70 0.88
C TRP A 277 13.99 6.68 -0.15
N SER A 278 13.25 5.56 -0.27
CA SER A 278 12.16 5.41 -1.23
C SER A 278 10.98 6.35 -0.92
N GLY A 279 10.68 6.59 0.35
CA GLY A 279 9.71 7.60 0.76
C GLY A 279 10.15 9.01 0.35
N PHE A 280 11.38 9.39 0.71
CA PHE A 280 11.95 10.68 0.36
C PHE A 280 12.00 10.92 -1.16
N PHE A 281 12.65 10.01 -1.89
CA PHE A 281 12.84 10.13 -3.33
C PHE A 281 11.50 10.12 -4.07
N GLY A 282 10.62 9.18 -3.72
CA GLY A 282 9.31 9.04 -4.33
C GLY A 282 8.45 10.29 -4.18
N SER A 283 8.33 10.84 -2.96
CA SER A 283 7.55 12.06 -2.72
C SER A 283 8.20 13.32 -3.31
N THR A 284 9.53 13.36 -3.41
CA THR A 284 10.25 14.44 -4.09
C THR A 284 9.98 14.42 -5.60
N LEU A 285 10.01 13.22 -6.21
CA LEU A 285 9.67 13.02 -7.61
C LEU A 285 8.21 13.37 -7.88
N ASP A 286 7.30 12.97 -6.99
CA ASP A 286 5.87 13.31 -7.06
C ASP A 286 5.68 14.83 -7.03
N SER A 287 6.35 15.51 -6.10
CA SER A 287 6.31 16.96 -6.02
C SER A 287 6.88 17.64 -7.26
N PHE A 288 7.97 17.11 -7.84
CA PHE A 288 8.56 17.65 -9.05
C PHE A 288 7.62 17.51 -10.26
N LEU A 289 7.06 16.32 -10.45
CA LEU A 289 6.07 16.06 -11.49
C LEU A 289 4.80 16.88 -11.25
N GLY A 290 4.37 17.06 -10.00
CA GLY A 290 3.23 17.90 -9.64
C GLY A 290 3.45 19.37 -9.97
N ALA A 291 4.61 19.94 -9.63
CA ALA A 291 4.92 21.34 -9.94
C ALA A 291 5.03 21.64 -11.44
N THR A 292 5.37 20.63 -12.26
CA THR A 292 5.61 20.78 -13.69
C THR A 292 4.39 20.38 -14.54
N MET A 293 3.75 19.26 -14.21
CA MET A 293 2.77 18.56 -15.05
C MET A 293 1.34 18.56 -14.50
N GLN A 294 1.11 19.06 -13.28
CA GLN A 294 -0.23 19.22 -12.71
C GLN A 294 -0.58 20.69 -12.53
N TYR A 295 -1.76 21.08 -12.96
CA TYR A 295 -2.22 22.45 -12.79
C TYR A 295 -2.48 22.76 -11.31
N SER A 296 -2.02 23.93 -10.86
CA SER A 296 -2.44 24.53 -9.60
C SER A 296 -2.81 25.99 -9.82
N GLY A 297 -3.99 26.36 -9.36
CA GLY A 297 -4.46 27.74 -9.33
C GLY A 297 -5.00 28.12 -7.97
N PHE A 298 -5.06 29.43 -7.68
CA PHE A 298 -5.66 29.99 -6.47
C PHE A 298 -7.02 30.60 -6.81
N ASP A 299 -8.06 30.10 -6.16
CA ASP A 299 -9.40 30.67 -6.19
C ASP A 299 -9.50 31.74 -5.08
N GLU A 300 -9.66 33.00 -5.46
CA GLU A 300 -9.71 34.13 -4.52
C GLU A 300 -11.00 34.17 -3.69
N ASP A 301 -12.12 33.72 -4.28
CA ASP A 301 -13.43 33.72 -3.62
C ASP A 301 -13.48 32.63 -2.55
N ALA A 302 -13.01 31.43 -2.89
CA ALA A 302 -12.95 30.31 -1.97
C ALA A 302 -11.68 30.30 -1.08
N LYS A 303 -10.72 31.21 -1.32
CA LYS A 303 -9.42 31.31 -0.65
C LYS A 303 -8.67 29.99 -0.55
N LYS A 304 -8.69 29.21 -1.63
CA LYS A 304 -8.14 27.85 -1.67
C LYS A 304 -7.41 27.57 -2.99
N VAL A 305 -6.47 26.62 -2.92
CA VAL A 305 -5.84 26.08 -4.13
C VAL A 305 -6.80 25.11 -4.82
N VAL A 306 -6.90 25.21 -6.14
CA VAL A 306 -7.72 24.35 -7.01
C VAL A 306 -6.85 23.69 -8.07
N GLY A 307 -7.19 22.44 -8.41
CA GLY A 307 -6.45 21.63 -9.38
C GLY A 307 -6.92 21.77 -10.83
N THR A 308 -7.90 22.63 -11.10
CA THR A 308 -8.46 22.83 -12.45
C THR A 308 -8.56 24.31 -12.79
N PRO A 309 -8.33 24.70 -14.06
CA PRO A 309 -8.57 26.06 -14.52
C PRO A 309 -10.06 26.42 -14.40
N GLY A 310 -10.35 27.70 -14.14
CA GLY A 310 -11.72 28.20 -14.07
C GLY A 310 -11.78 29.73 -14.03
N PRO A 311 -12.97 30.33 -14.21
CA PRO A 311 -13.15 31.78 -14.07
C PRO A 311 -12.73 32.25 -12.69
N GLY A 312 -11.95 33.33 -12.60
CA GLY A 312 -11.47 33.88 -11.32
C GLY A 312 -10.31 33.13 -10.66
N VAL A 313 -9.84 32.02 -11.24
CA VAL A 313 -8.70 31.25 -10.72
C VAL A 313 -7.38 31.81 -11.24
N LYS A 314 -6.51 32.27 -10.35
CA LYS A 314 -5.16 32.74 -10.68
C LYS A 314 -4.19 31.55 -10.76
N HIS A 315 -3.51 31.37 -11.89
CA HIS A 315 -2.52 30.30 -12.04
C HIS A 315 -1.35 30.46 -11.07
N ILE A 316 -0.89 29.35 -10.49
CA ILE A 316 0.28 29.28 -9.60
C ILE A 316 1.42 28.51 -10.27
N SER A 317 1.16 27.27 -10.70
CA SER A 317 2.21 26.36 -11.20
C SER A 317 1.64 25.23 -12.07
N GLY A 318 2.54 24.61 -12.83
CA GLY A 318 2.30 23.44 -13.66
C GLY A 318 1.35 23.66 -14.83
N VAL A 319 1.19 22.61 -15.63
CA VAL A 319 0.25 22.54 -16.76
C VAL A 319 -0.84 21.51 -16.48
N ASN A 320 -1.98 21.60 -17.15
CA ASN A 320 -3.06 20.63 -16.99
C ASN A 320 -2.84 19.38 -17.88
N PHE A 321 -1.70 18.70 -17.71
CA PHE A 321 -1.33 17.54 -18.54
C PHE A 321 -1.56 16.22 -17.80
N LEU A 322 -1.13 16.11 -16.55
CA LEU A 322 -1.35 14.95 -15.69
C LEU A 322 -2.30 15.27 -14.55
N ASN A 323 -3.04 14.26 -14.11
CA ASN A 323 -3.81 14.30 -12.88
C ASN A 323 -3.02 13.69 -11.70
N ASN A 324 -3.59 13.76 -10.49
CA ASN A 324 -2.98 13.19 -9.28
C ASN A 324 -2.69 11.70 -9.38
N HIS A 325 -3.59 10.98 -10.04
CA HIS A 325 -3.51 9.54 -10.19
C HIS A 325 -2.32 9.10 -11.05
N ALA A 326 -2.10 9.80 -12.17
CA ALA A 326 -0.98 9.53 -13.07
C ALA A 326 0.37 9.88 -12.44
N VAL A 327 0.46 11.00 -11.73
CA VAL A 327 1.72 11.40 -11.07
C VAL A 327 2.11 10.40 -9.99
N ASN A 328 1.19 10.04 -9.08
CA ASN A 328 1.46 9.01 -8.07
C ASN A 328 1.93 7.68 -8.68
N PHE A 329 1.27 7.25 -9.77
CA PHE A 329 1.63 6.01 -10.46
C PHE A 329 3.05 6.08 -11.04
N ILE A 330 3.40 7.16 -11.74
CA ILE A 330 4.73 7.38 -12.33
C ILE A 330 5.80 7.45 -11.23
N SER A 331 5.53 8.18 -10.15
CA SER A 331 6.44 8.29 -9.00
C SER A 331 6.72 6.93 -8.37
N CYS A 332 5.67 6.15 -8.12
CA CYS A 332 5.78 4.79 -7.57
C CYS A 332 6.52 3.85 -8.52
N PHE A 333 6.18 3.86 -9.82
CA PHE A 333 6.81 3.02 -10.84
C PHE A 333 8.30 3.33 -10.98
N THR A 334 8.67 4.60 -11.07
CA THR A 334 10.07 5.03 -11.21
C THR A 334 10.87 4.65 -9.96
N THR A 335 10.31 4.89 -8.77
CA THR A 335 10.96 4.51 -7.51
C THR A 335 11.14 2.99 -7.41
N ALA A 336 10.14 2.21 -7.83
CA ALA A 336 10.22 0.75 -7.85
C ALA A 336 11.29 0.21 -8.82
N LEU A 337 11.51 0.88 -9.96
CA LEU A 337 12.51 0.48 -10.94
C LEU A 337 13.94 0.79 -10.49
N LEU A 338 14.16 1.94 -9.86
CA LEU A 338 15.50 2.42 -9.49
C LEU A 338 15.99 1.86 -8.15
N SER A 339 15.11 1.71 -7.17
CA SER A 339 15.47 1.24 -5.82
C SER A 339 16.23 -0.09 -5.80
N PRO A 340 15.84 -1.13 -6.55
CA PRO A 340 16.58 -2.39 -6.58
C PRO A 340 18.02 -2.24 -7.09
N MET A 341 18.23 -1.39 -8.11
CA MET A 341 19.55 -1.16 -8.69
C MET A 341 20.47 -0.48 -7.68
N LEU A 342 19.98 0.58 -7.04
CA LEU A 342 20.70 1.30 -6.00
C LEU A 342 21.00 0.38 -4.81
N TYR A 343 20.01 -0.39 -4.35
CA TYR A 343 20.16 -1.26 -3.20
C TYR A 343 21.15 -2.41 -3.47
N ALA A 344 21.07 -3.04 -4.65
CA ALA A 344 22.02 -4.08 -5.07
C ALA A 344 23.46 -3.54 -5.10
N TYR A 345 23.67 -2.35 -5.67
CA TYR A 345 24.97 -1.69 -5.71
C TYR A 345 25.51 -1.42 -4.30
N LEU A 346 24.69 -0.83 -3.41
CA LEU A 346 25.10 -0.49 -2.05
C LEU A 346 25.43 -1.72 -1.19
N VAL A 347 24.59 -2.76 -1.25
CA VAL A 347 24.81 -3.98 -0.46
C VAL A 347 26.04 -4.74 -0.96
N ASN A 348 26.25 -4.83 -2.28
CA ASN A 348 27.44 -5.49 -2.83
C ASN A 348 28.73 -4.70 -2.55
N ALA A 349 28.67 -3.37 -2.47
CA ALA A 349 29.82 -2.55 -2.07
C ALA A 349 30.19 -2.67 -0.58
N MET A 350 29.27 -3.16 0.26
CA MET A 350 29.48 -3.35 1.70
C MET A 350 29.99 -4.76 2.08
N VAL A 351 29.99 -5.70 1.14
CA VAL A 351 30.56 -7.04 1.34
C VAL A 351 31.96 -7.05 0.70
N PRO A 352 33.05 -7.05 1.50
CA PRO A 352 34.42 -6.97 1.02
C PRO A 352 34.89 -8.19 0.23
#